data_AF-H2Z0L0-F1
#
_entry.id   AF-H2Z0L0-F1
#
_cell.length_a   1.000
_cell.length_b   1.000
_cell.length_c   1.000
_cell.angle_alpha   90.00
_cell.angle_beta   90.00
_cell.angle_gamma   90.00
#
_symmetry.space_group_name_H-M   'P 1'
#
loop_
_entity.id
_entity.type
_entity.pdbx_description
1 polymer ?
#
loop_
_entity_poly.entity_id
_entity_poly.type
_entity_poly.pdbx_seq_one_letter_code
_entity_poly.pdbx_strand_id
1 'polypeptide(L)'
;LYLLLVSFIYLPLYLTGVLSIKRKILYHKIKQRLKFSSNSVLGLVSRKHQVEDVLEVSTNETIDFLKHRNPCYLHVIAFSTPNELVKLAFREQTIDLISDAQLAYVIFYSVYAHALEWDENIKMYRLDMQELEQFYLFNGFYWECRGILIRPTDLKIIIKMNDGNQYHSDITGSDRANYNLAKLHAQVICLSYLAPGLKHNHVHFVFPSSVCVHAKQKLDHQSTLFKLLSPHFRFTEQINHQALFVGKATSNKRTLFDRLFFFWQPLPVTNEQFVENVAEKCKTYYIDTG
;
A
#
# COMPACT_ATOMS: atom_id res chain seq x y z
N LEU A 1 8.25 7.79 32.30
CA LEU A 1 8.24 6.34 31.97
C LEU A 1 8.09 6.09 30.47
N TYR A 2 7.00 6.56 29.85
CA TYR A 2 6.74 6.42 28.40
C TYR A 2 7.91 6.81 27.49
N LEU A 3 8.41 8.05 27.61
CA LEU A 3 9.53 8.55 26.81
C LEU A 3 10.82 7.74 26.97
N LEU A 4 11.04 7.17 28.17
CA LEU A 4 12.20 6.34 28.47
C LEU A 4 12.10 4.98 27.77
N LEU A 5 10.91 4.37 27.74
CA LEU A 5 10.64 3.12 27.01
C LEU A 5 10.76 3.32 25.48
N VAL A 6 10.19 4.40 24.95
CA VAL A 6 10.32 4.75 23.52
C VAL A 6 11.80 4.91 23.14
N SER A 7 12.57 5.65 23.94
CA SER A 7 14.00 5.89 23.67
C SER A 7 14.83 4.60 23.71
N PHE A 8 14.51 3.67 24.62
CA PHE A 8 15.21 2.39 24.76
C PHE A 8 15.02 1.47 23.54
N ILE A 9 13.89 1.56 22.85
CA ILE A 9 13.63 0.79 21.62
C ILE A 9 14.12 1.55 20.39
N TYR A 10 13.94 2.88 20.35
CA TYR A 10 14.33 3.74 19.24
C TYR A 10 15.81 3.62 18.90
N LEU A 11 16.69 3.80 19.89
CA LEU A 11 18.13 3.90 19.64
C LEU A 11 18.72 2.60 19.06
N PRO A 12 18.46 1.40 19.63
CA PRO A 12 18.89 0.14 19.02
C PRO A 12 18.32 -0.08 17.62
N LEU A 13 17.03 0.21 17.41
CA LEU A 13 16.37 0.02 16.11
C LEU A 13 16.97 0.94 15.03
N TYR A 14 17.21 2.20 15.38
CA TYR A 14 17.83 3.17 14.47
C TYR A 14 19.28 2.78 14.14
N LEU A 15 20.10 2.46 15.15
CA LEU A 15 21.51 2.10 14.95
C LEU A 15 21.65 0.81 14.12
N THR A 16 20.88 -0.23 14.44
CA THR A 16 20.88 -1.48 13.66
C THR A 16 20.43 -1.24 12.22
N GLY A 17 19.43 -0.38 12.01
CA GLY A 17 18.99 0.03 10.68
C GLY A 17 20.08 0.76 9.89
N VAL A 18 20.74 1.76 10.48
CA VAL A 18 21.84 2.50 9.83
C VAL A 18 22.99 1.56 9.46
N LEU A 19 23.38 0.67 10.38
CA LEU A 19 24.44 -0.31 10.12
C LEU A 19 24.05 -1.29 9.00
N SER A 20 22.80 -1.74 8.97
CA SER A 20 22.27 -2.59 7.92
C SER A 20 22.31 -1.90 6.55
N ILE A 21 21.90 -0.63 6.47
CA ILE A 21 21.98 0.18 5.24
C ILE A 21 23.43 0.30 4.78
N LYS A 22 24.35 0.70 5.67
CA LYS A 22 25.79 0.85 5.35
C LYS A 22 26.40 -0.47 4.87
N ARG A 23 26.09 -1.58 5.53
CA ARG A 23 26.54 -2.93 5.14
C ARG A 23 26.03 -3.30 3.74
N LYS A 24 24.75 -3.05 3.44
CA LYS A 24 24.17 -3.31 2.12
C LYS A 24 24.80 -2.45 1.03
N ILE A 25 25.07 -1.17 1.30
CA ILE A 25 25.78 -0.29 0.34
C ILE A 25 27.18 -0.84 0.06
N LEU A 26 27.93 -1.23 1.09
CA LEU A 26 29.26 -1.80 0.93
C LEU A 26 29.23 -3.08 0.07
N TYR A 27 28.32 -3.99 0.38
CA TYR A 27 28.12 -5.22 -0.38
C TYR A 27 27.88 -4.96 -1.88
N HIS A 28 26.97 -4.04 -2.22
CA HIS A 28 26.67 -3.72 -3.62
C HIS A 28 27.82 -3.00 -4.32
N LYS A 29 28.57 -2.13 -3.61
CA LYS A 29 29.80 -1.53 -4.15
C LYS A 29 30.88 -2.57 -4.46
N ILE A 30 31.04 -3.58 -3.59
CA ILE A 30 31.98 -4.69 -3.84
C ILE A 30 31.52 -5.49 -5.07
N LYS A 31 30.23 -5.82 -5.15
CA LYS A 31 29.63 -6.52 -6.31
C LYS A 31 29.90 -5.77 -7.62
N GLN A 32 29.75 -4.45 -7.61
CA GLN A 32 30.04 -3.59 -8.77
C GLN A 32 31.53 -3.61 -9.15
N ARG A 33 32.43 -3.54 -8.16
CA ARG A 33 33.89 -3.62 -8.41
C ARG A 33 34.31 -4.96 -8.99
N LEU A 34 33.66 -6.04 -8.58
CA LEU A 34 33.86 -7.40 -9.11
C LEU A 34 33.16 -7.62 -10.46
N LYS A 35 32.61 -6.57 -11.10
CA LYS A 35 31.90 -6.63 -12.38
C LYS A 35 30.66 -7.54 -12.40
N PHE A 36 30.08 -7.84 -11.23
CA PHE A 36 28.80 -8.55 -11.12
C PHE A 36 27.59 -7.60 -11.16
N SER A 37 27.68 -6.50 -11.91
CA SER A 37 26.57 -5.54 -12.01
C SER A 37 25.42 -6.12 -12.81
N SER A 38 24.23 -6.14 -12.21
CA SER A 38 22.97 -6.40 -12.91
C SER A 38 22.42 -5.12 -13.52
N ASN A 39 21.87 -5.23 -14.72
CA ASN A 39 20.93 -4.26 -15.29
C ASN A 39 19.52 -4.58 -14.78
N SER A 40 18.63 -3.60 -14.88
CA SER A 40 17.22 -3.84 -14.57
C SER A 40 16.57 -4.68 -15.67
N VAL A 41 15.72 -5.62 -15.27
CA VAL A 41 15.07 -6.59 -16.17
C VAL A 41 13.57 -6.57 -15.93
N LEU A 42 12.80 -6.48 -17.02
CA LEU A 42 11.36 -6.70 -17.01
C LEU A 42 11.07 -8.19 -17.20
N GLY A 43 10.03 -8.68 -16.56
CA GLY A 43 9.56 -10.04 -16.72
C GLY A 43 8.06 -10.16 -16.48
N LEU A 44 7.48 -11.26 -16.94
CA LEU A 44 6.07 -11.57 -16.72
C LEU A 44 5.79 -11.68 -15.22
N VAL A 45 4.88 -10.84 -14.74
CA VAL A 45 4.50 -10.81 -13.32
C VAL A 45 3.36 -11.81 -13.06
N SER A 46 2.44 -11.95 -14.01
CA SER A 46 1.30 -12.87 -13.94
C SER A 46 1.44 -14.00 -14.95
N ARG A 47 0.91 -15.19 -14.60
CA ARG A 47 0.82 -16.32 -15.53
C ARG A 47 -0.41 -16.24 -16.42
N LYS A 48 -1.45 -15.52 -15.98
CA LYS A 48 -2.75 -15.40 -16.66
C LYS A 48 -2.84 -14.16 -17.55
N HIS A 49 -2.21 -13.08 -17.13
CA HIS A 49 -2.20 -11.80 -17.83
C HIS A 49 -0.80 -11.52 -18.37
N GLN A 50 -0.70 -11.21 -19.67
CA GLN A 50 0.57 -10.85 -20.32
C GLN A 50 0.98 -9.44 -19.94
N VAL A 51 1.41 -9.27 -18.70
CA VAL A 51 1.80 -7.99 -18.11
C VAL A 51 3.20 -8.14 -17.53
N GLU A 52 4.07 -7.19 -17.87
CA GLU A 52 5.47 -7.17 -17.46
C GLU A 52 5.77 -6.06 -16.43
N ASP A 53 6.64 -6.36 -15.47
CA ASP A 53 7.14 -5.41 -14.47
C ASP A 53 8.57 -5.80 -14.03
N VAL A 54 9.18 -5.01 -13.15
CA VAL A 54 10.58 -5.07 -12.73
C VAL A 54 10.86 -6.34 -11.92
N LEU A 55 11.39 -7.34 -12.61
CA LEU A 55 11.82 -8.61 -12.03
C LEU A 55 13.17 -8.50 -11.33
N GLU A 56 14.08 -7.67 -11.87
CA GLU A 56 15.38 -7.41 -11.27
C GLU A 56 15.70 -5.92 -11.30
N VAL A 57 16.33 -5.44 -10.23
CA VAL A 57 16.76 -4.04 -10.09
C VAL A 57 18.25 -3.92 -10.36
N SER A 58 18.65 -2.86 -11.05
CA SER A 58 20.06 -2.61 -11.29
C SER A 58 20.83 -2.39 -9.98
N THR A 59 22.11 -2.76 -10.00
CA THR A 59 22.99 -2.57 -8.84
C THR A 59 23.16 -1.09 -8.49
N ASN A 60 23.20 -0.21 -9.50
CA ASN A 60 23.31 1.24 -9.31
C ASN A 60 22.06 1.82 -8.64
N GLU A 61 20.87 1.44 -9.11
CA GLU A 61 19.60 1.90 -8.52
C GLU A 61 19.47 1.43 -7.06
N THR A 62 19.87 0.18 -6.77
CA THR A 62 19.90 -0.33 -5.39
C THR A 62 20.77 0.55 -4.49
N ILE A 63 21.98 0.90 -4.94
CA ILE A 63 22.89 1.77 -4.17
C ILE A 63 22.29 3.16 -3.98
N ASP A 64 21.71 3.73 -5.04
CA ASP A 64 21.11 5.07 -5.02
C ASP A 64 19.92 5.11 -4.03
N PHE A 65 19.04 4.13 -4.11
CA PHE A 65 17.92 3.97 -3.18
C PHE A 65 18.37 3.85 -1.72
N LEU A 66 19.37 2.99 -1.45
CA LEU A 66 19.90 2.78 -0.10
C LEU A 66 20.50 4.05 0.50
N LYS A 67 21.10 4.92 -0.32
CA LYS A 67 21.70 6.18 0.14
C LYS A 67 20.66 7.27 0.37
N HIS A 68 19.69 7.40 -0.52
CA HIS A 68 18.87 8.61 -0.60
C HIS A 68 17.43 8.40 -0.14
N ARG A 69 16.87 7.19 -0.30
CA ARG A 69 15.46 6.92 0.03
C ARG A 69 15.30 6.09 1.30
N ASN A 70 16.10 5.03 1.47
CA ASN A 70 15.98 4.13 2.62
C ASN A 70 16.15 4.82 3.99
N PRO A 71 17.05 5.82 4.17
CA PRO A 71 17.15 6.52 5.45
C PRO A 71 15.85 7.23 5.88
N CYS A 72 15.05 7.72 4.92
CA CYS A 72 13.75 8.32 5.23
C CYS A 72 12.79 7.30 5.82
N TYR A 73 12.74 6.08 5.27
CA TYR A 73 11.93 4.99 5.83
C TYR A 73 12.44 4.55 7.19
N LEU A 74 13.76 4.43 7.36
CA LEU A 74 14.35 4.08 8.64
C LEU A 74 13.95 5.08 9.73
N HIS A 75 13.99 6.38 9.44
CA HIS A 75 13.59 7.39 10.43
C HIS A 75 12.13 7.22 10.86
N VAL A 76 11.22 7.04 9.89
CA VAL A 76 9.79 6.84 10.18
C VAL A 76 9.54 5.56 10.97
N ILE A 77 10.16 4.46 10.56
CA ILE A 77 10.02 3.15 11.22
C ILE A 77 10.63 3.20 12.62
N ALA A 78 11.84 3.76 12.75
CA ALA A 78 12.53 3.85 14.02
C ALA A 78 11.75 4.72 15.02
N PHE A 79 11.04 5.76 14.56
CA PHE A 79 10.23 6.61 15.43
C PHE A 79 8.85 6.01 15.74
N SER A 80 8.16 5.48 14.73
CA SER A 80 6.77 5.03 14.85
C SER A 80 6.65 3.67 15.54
N THR A 81 7.58 2.74 15.26
CA THR A 81 7.52 1.37 15.79
C THR A 81 7.62 1.33 17.32
N PRO A 82 8.58 2.04 17.98
CA PRO A 82 8.61 2.13 19.43
C PRO A 82 7.32 2.68 20.02
N ASN A 83 6.75 3.71 19.40
CA ASN A 83 5.52 4.34 19.86
C ASN A 83 4.36 3.32 19.88
N GLU A 84 4.20 2.57 18.79
CA GLU A 84 3.16 1.55 18.68
C GLU A 84 3.39 0.34 19.60
N LEU A 85 4.64 -0.09 19.77
CA LEU A 85 5.00 -1.16 20.71
C LEU A 85 4.70 -0.77 22.17
N VAL A 86 4.98 0.47 22.54
CA VAL A 86 4.71 0.98 23.88
C VAL A 86 3.21 1.09 24.11
N LYS A 87 2.44 1.64 23.16
CA LYS A 87 0.96 1.63 23.22
C LYS A 87 0.40 0.21 23.36
N LEU A 88 0.93 -0.75 22.60
CA LEU A 88 0.52 -2.15 22.71
C LEU A 88 0.79 -2.71 24.12
N ALA A 89 1.96 -2.44 24.69
CA ALA A 89 2.32 -2.87 26.05
C ALA A 89 1.39 -2.28 27.13
N PHE A 90 0.97 -1.02 26.96
CA PHE A 90 0.01 -0.36 27.84
C PHE A 90 -1.46 -0.67 27.52
N ARG A 91 -1.74 -1.47 26.48
CA ARG A 91 -3.10 -1.73 25.96
C ARG A 91 -3.84 -0.46 25.54
N GLU A 92 -3.10 0.55 25.10
CA GLU A 92 -3.59 1.85 24.61
C GLU A 92 -3.66 1.89 23.07
N GLN A 93 -3.59 0.74 22.39
CA GLN A 93 -3.84 0.67 20.95
C GLN A 93 -5.33 0.86 20.68
N THR A 94 -5.75 2.12 20.58
CA THR A 94 -7.06 2.51 20.08
C THR A 94 -6.92 3.13 18.70
N ILE A 95 -7.77 2.71 17.76
CA ILE A 95 -7.91 3.39 16.48
C ILE A 95 -8.99 4.45 16.68
N ASP A 96 -8.61 5.71 16.55
CA ASP A 96 -9.57 6.80 16.57
C ASP A 96 -10.46 6.72 15.32
N LEU A 97 -11.76 6.79 15.55
CA LEU A 97 -12.76 6.79 14.51
C LEU A 97 -12.80 8.17 13.85
N ILE A 98 -12.59 8.23 12.53
CA ILE A 98 -12.64 9.51 11.81
C ILE A 98 -14.05 10.11 11.83
N SER A 99 -14.13 11.44 11.71
CA SER A 99 -15.41 12.13 11.57
C SER A 99 -16.09 11.82 10.24
N ASP A 100 -17.40 12.04 10.16
CA ASP A 100 -18.16 11.81 8.91
C ASP A 100 -17.67 12.75 7.79
N ALA A 101 -17.30 13.99 8.13
CA ALA A 101 -16.67 14.93 7.20
C ALA A 101 -15.30 14.44 6.71
N GLN A 102 -14.47 13.85 7.58
CA GLN A 102 -13.19 13.27 7.19
C GLN A 102 -13.37 12.05 6.27
N LEU A 103 -14.35 11.19 6.57
CA LEU A 103 -14.67 10.05 5.70
C LEU A 103 -15.11 10.52 4.31
N ALA A 104 -16.01 11.51 4.25
CA ALA A 104 -16.44 12.10 2.99
C ALA A 104 -15.27 12.75 2.23
N TYR A 105 -14.42 13.50 2.93
CA TYR A 105 -13.23 14.10 2.33
C TYR A 105 -12.30 13.05 1.73
N VAL A 106 -11.99 11.99 2.48
CA VAL A 106 -11.19 10.87 2.00
C VAL A 106 -11.78 10.28 0.72
N ILE A 107 -13.10 10.07 0.67
CA ILE A 107 -13.75 9.43 -0.46
C ILE A 107 -13.76 10.32 -1.70
N PHE A 108 -14.04 11.62 -1.56
CA PHE A 108 -14.12 12.56 -2.68
C PHE A 108 -12.78 13.11 -3.16
N TYR A 109 -11.74 13.16 -2.31
CA TYR A 109 -10.49 13.85 -2.61
C TYR A 109 -9.25 12.93 -2.59
N SER A 110 -9.44 11.62 -2.60
CA SER A 110 -8.33 10.67 -2.75
C SER A 110 -8.56 9.71 -3.92
N VAL A 111 -7.79 8.62 -3.99
CA VAL A 111 -7.85 7.64 -5.07
C VAL A 111 -9.24 7.00 -5.26
N TYR A 112 -10.12 7.06 -4.25
CA TYR A 112 -11.49 6.54 -4.36
C TYR A 112 -12.39 7.36 -5.26
N ALA A 113 -12.05 8.64 -5.50
CA ALA A 113 -12.86 9.52 -6.34
C ALA A 113 -13.03 8.96 -7.76
N HIS A 114 -12.03 8.25 -8.28
CA HIS A 114 -12.08 7.57 -9.57
C HIS A 114 -13.08 6.41 -9.63
N ALA A 115 -13.50 5.88 -8.50
CA ALA A 115 -14.44 4.76 -8.39
C ALA A 115 -15.83 5.19 -7.89
N LEU A 116 -16.09 6.50 -7.81
CA LEU A 116 -17.38 7.04 -7.41
C LEU A 116 -18.33 7.09 -8.60
N GLU A 117 -19.50 6.50 -8.41
CA GLU A 117 -20.60 6.54 -9.37
C GLU A 117 -21.75 7.34 -8.79
N TRP A 118 -22.42 8.16 -9.60
CA TRP A 118 -23.64 8.83 -9.17
C TRP A 118 -24.83 7.88 -9.37
N ASP A 119 -25.59 7.62 -8.31
CA ASP A 119 -26.84 6.86 -8.38
C ASP A 119 -28.03 7.82 -8.43
N GLU A 120 -28.61 7.98 -9.63
CA GLU A 120 -29.72 8.91 -9.89
C GLU A 120 -30.98 8.58 -9.08
N ASN A 121 -31.23 7.30 -8.77
CA ASN A 121 -32.46 6.89 -8.09
C ASN A 121 -32.50 7.37 -6.64
N ILE A 122 -31.34 7.31 -5.97
CA ILE A 122 -31.19 7.69 -4.56
C ILE A 122 -30.54 9.07 -4.37
N LYS A 123 -30.05 9.68 -5.46
CA LYS A 123 -29.34 10.97 -5.49
C LYS A 123 -28.15 11.01 -4.55
N MET A 124 -27.29 9.99 -4.65
CA MET A 124 -26.09 9.85 -3.83
C MET A 124 -24.91 9.34 -4.67
N TYR A 125 -23.71 9.74 -4.30
CA TYR A 125 -22.49 9.11 -4.81
C TYR A 125 -22.31 7.76 -4.14
N ARG A 126 -21.97 6.75 -4.93
CA ARG A 126 -21.78 5.36 -4.54
C ARG A 126 -20.33 4.97 -4.76
N LEU A 127 -19.70 4.50 -3.69
CA LEU A 127 -18.46 3.75 -3.74
C LEU A 127 -18.79 2.28 -3.51
N ASP A 128 -18.61 1.45 -4.54
CA ASP A 128 -18.77 0.00 -4.44
C ASP A 128 -17.43 -0.67 -4.08
N MET A 129 -17.47 -1.63 -3.17
CA MET A 129 -16.31 -2.41 -2.72
C MET A 129 -16.43 -3.89 -3.08
N GLN A 130 -17.34 -4.28 -3.98
CA GLN A 130 -17.46 -5.64 -4.51
C GLN A 130 -16.14 -6.19 -5.06
N GLU A 131 -15.24 -5.33 -5.54
CA GLU A 131 -13.88 -5.75 -5.96
C GLU A 131 -13.08 -6.43 -4.84
N LEU A 132 -13.48 -6.34 -3.57
CA LEU A 132 -12.84 -7.05 -2.48
C LEU A 132 -13.24 -8.53 -2.39
N GLU A 133 -14.35 -8.93 -3.02
CA GLU A 133 -14.86 -10.32 -3.02
C GLU A 133 -13.95 -11.29 -3.75
N GLN A 134 -13.15 -10.80 -4.69
CA GLN A 134 -12.18 -11.63 -5.43
C GLN A 134 -11.02 -12.13 -4.54
N PHE A 135 -10.85 -11.56 -3.35
CA PHE A 135 -9.77 -11.93 -2.46
C PHE A 135 -10.18 -12.99 -1.44
N TYR A 136 -9.54 -14.15 -1.53
CA TYR A 136 -9.56 -15.13 -0.44
C TYR A 136 -8.78 -14.59 0.75
N LEU A 137 -9.50 -14.31 1.82
CA LEU A 137 -8.92 -13.88 3.09
C LEU A 137 -8.45 -15.08 3.92
N PHE A 138 -7.41 -14.85 4.72
CA PHE A 138 -6.99 -15.84 5.71
C PHE A 138 -8.05 -16.03 6.81
N ASN A 139 -8.16 -17.24 7.35
CA ASN A 139 -9.17 -17.61 8.36
C ASN A 139 -9.22 -16.66 9.58
N GLY A 140 -10.32 -15.94 9.80
CA GLY A 140 -10.46 -14.96 10.88
C GLY A 140 -10.17 -13.51 10.47
N PHE A 141 -9.85 -13.28 9.19
CA PHE A 141 -9.99 -11.97 8.54
C PHE A 141 -11.29 -11.96 7.75
N TYR A 142 -11.95 -10.80 7.70
CA TYR A 142 -13.22 -10.63 7.02
C TYR A 142 -13.37 -9.20 6.49
N TRP A 143 -14.14 -9.06 5.41
CA TRP A 143 -14.57 -7.77 4.87
C TRP A 143 -16.07 -7.64 5.06
N GLU A 144 -16.51 -6.72 5.90
CA GLU A 144 -17.95 -6.51 6.16
C GLU A 144 -18.54 -5.36 5.33
N CYS A 145 -17.78 -4.31 5.03
CA CYS A 145 -18.30 -3.17 4.27
C CYS A 145 -18.34 -3.50 2.77
N ARG A 146 -19.53 -3.38 2.16
CA ARG A 146 -19.76 -3.61 0.72
C ARG A 146 -19.83 -2.32 -0.07
N GLY A 147 -20.23 -1.22 0.56
CA GLY A 147 -20.27 0.06 -0.14
C GLY A 147 -20.63 1.21 0.77
N ILE A 148 -20.31 2.40 0.28
CA ILE A 148 -20.60 3.65 0.96
C ILE A 148 -21.38 4.54 -0.01
N LEU A 149 -22.50 5.07 0.46
CA LEU A 149 -23.26 6.09 -0.23
C LEU A 149 -23.07 7.42 0.49
N ILE A 150 -22.79 8.49 -0.26
CA ILE A 150 -22.64 9.83 0.29
C ILE A 150 -23.52 10.80 -0.48
N ARG A 151 -24.36 11.52 0.25
CA ARG A 151 -25.11 12.64 -0.29
C ARG A 151 -24.29 13.92 -0.06
N PRO A 152 -23.92 14.65 -1.13
CA PRO A 152 -23.03 15.80 -1.00
C PRO A 152 -23.69 17.01 -0.34
N THR A 153 -25.02 17.14 -0.41
CA THR A 153 -25.74 18.33 0.06
C THR A 153 -25.80 18.46 1.58
N ASP A 154 -25.96 17.35 2.28
CA ASP A 154 -26.15 17.28 3.74
C ASP A 154 -25.10 16.38 4.43
N LEU A 155 -24.13 15.86 3.66
CA LEU A 155 -23.14 14.87 4.10
C LEU A 155 -23.79 13.64 4.76
N LYS A 156 -24.99 13.25 4.33
CA LYS A 156 -25.59 11.99 4.75
C LYS A 156 -24.77 10.82 4.20
N ILE A 157 -24.32 9.94 5.09
CA ILE A 157 -23.56 8.74 4.76
C ILE A 157 -24.42 7.52 5.06
N ILE A 158 -24.44 6.57 4.13
CA ILE A 158 -25.04 5.24 4.32
C ILE A 158 -23.96 4.21 4.06
N ILE A 159 -23.72 3.34 5.04
CA ILE A 159 -22.76 2.24 4.93
C ILE A 159 -23.55 0.96 4.75
N LYS A 160 -23.28 0.25 3.63
CA LYS A 160 -23.87 -1.05 3.32
C LYS A 160 -22.94 -2.15 3.77
N MET A 161 -23.45 -3.05 4.61
CA MET A 161 -22.71 -4.19 5.14
C MET A 161 -23.07 -5.48 4.38
N ASN A 162 -22.26 -6.52 4.57
CA ASN A 162 -22.38 -7.80 3.86
C ASN A 162 -23.63 -8.61 4.23
N ASP A 163 -24.14 -8.40 5.44
CA ASP A 163 -25.41 -8.96 5.93
C ASP A 163 -26.67 -8.32 5.28
N GLY A 164 -26.48 -7.33 4.41
CA GLY A 164 -27.56 -6.57 3.78
C GLY A 164 -28.05 -5.38 4.60
N ASN A 165 -27.55 -5.20 5.83
CA ASN A 165 -27.92 -4.08 6.67
C ASN A 165 -27.31 -2.77 6.18
N GLN A 166 -28.03 -1.68 6.44
CA GLN A 166 -27.62 -0.33 6.09
C GLN A 166 -27.59 0.53 7.35
N TYR A 167 -26.46 1.21 7.55
CA TYR A 167 -26.25 2.07 8.71
C TYR A 167 -26.11 3.51 8.25
N HIS A 168 -26.89 4.40 8.86
CA HIS A 168 -27.03 5.77 8.40
C HIS A 168 -26.43 6.76 9.39
N SER A 169 -25.82 7.83 8.88
CA SER A 169 -25.15 8.86 9.68
C SER A 169 -26.12 9.78 10.44
N ASP A 170 -27.42 9.73 10.16
CA ASP A 170 -28.48 10.48 10.86
C ASP A 170 -29.07 9.72 12.06
N ILE A 171 -28.62 8.48 12.30
CA ILE A 171 -29.02 7.69 13.48
C ILE A 171 -28.46 8.33 14.76
N THR A 172 -29.29 8.41 15.81
CA THR A 172 -28.96 8.95 17.13
C THR A 172 -29.23 7.90 18.23
N GLY A 173 -28.76 8.16 19.45
CA GLY A 173 -29.00 7.27 20.59
C GLY A 173 -28.19 5.96 20.55
N SER A 174 -28.78 4.87 21.03
CA SER A 174 -28.12 3.56 21.15
C SER A 174 -27.64 3.00 19.81
N ASP A 175 -28.37 3.28 18.74
CA ASP A 175 -28.09 2.74 17.41
C ASP A 175 -26.91 3.44 16.72
N ARG A 176 -26.45 4.59 17.27
CA ARG A 176 -25.22 5.27 16.80
C ARG A 176 -23.99 4.39 16.98
N ALA A 177 -23.98 3.51 17.99
CA ALA A 177 -22.88 2.58 18.21
C ALA A 177 -22.70 1.63 17.01
N ASN A 178 -23.80 1.16 16.41
CA ASN A 178 -23.77 0.28 15.24
C ASN A 178 -23.27 1.03 13.99
N TYR A 179 -23.69 2.28 13.79
CA TYR A 179 -23.13 3.12 12.74
C TYR A 179 -21.63 3.37 12.93
N ASN A 180 -21.19 3.66 14.15
CA ASN A 180 -19.78 3.88 14.45
C ASN A 180 -18.94 2.62 14.19
N LEU A 181 -19.47 1.43 14.50
CA LEU A 181 -18.83 0.16 14.18
C LEU A 181 -18.76 -0.07 12.67
N ALA A 182 -19.86 0.13 11.94
CA ALA A 182 -19.87 0.04 10.48
C ALA A 182 -18.87 1.03 9.84
N LYS A 183 -18.77 2.25 10.39
CA LYS A 183 -17.79 3.26 9.98
C LYS A 183 -16.36 2.83 10.27
N LEU A 184 -16.10 2.16 11.39
CA LEU A 184 -14.77 1.61 11.67
C LEU A 184 -14.39 0.55 10.63
N HIS A 185 -15.30 -0.36 10.28
CA HIS A 185 -15.06 -1.34 9.21
C HIS A 185 -14.81 -0.66 7.87
N ALA A 186 -15.63 0.32 7.50
CA ALA A 186 -15.44 1.12 6.30
C ALA A 186 -14.08 1.84 6.30
N GLN A 187 -13.67 2.45 7.41
CA GLN A 187 -12.40 3.14 7.58
C GLN A 187 -11.23 2.18 7.36
N VAL A 188 -11.23 1.03 8.05
CA VAL A 188 -10.16 0.02 7.93
C VAL A 188 -10.09 -0.52 6.51
N ILE A 189 -11.22 -0.85 5.90
CA ILE A 189 -11.27 -1.42 4.55
C ILE A 189 -10.83 -0.40 3.49
N CYS A 190 -11.43 0.79 3.51
CA CYS A 190 -11.10 1.86 2.56
C CYS A 190 -9.63 2.22 2.72
N LEU A 191 -9.29 2.84 3.86
CA LEU A 191 -7.99 3.51 4.06
C LEU A 191 -6.81 2.55 4.07
N SER A 192 -6.98 1.35 4.63
CA SER A 192 -5.85 0.44 4.84
C SER A 192 -5.65 -0.54 3.69
N TYR A 193 -6.66 -0.80 2.85
CA TYR A 193 -6.57 -1.84 1.83
C TYR A 193 -6.99 -1.41 0.43
N LEU A 194 -8.19 -0.83 0.26
CA LEU A 194 -8.71 -0.50 -1.07
C LEU A 194 -7.80 0.52 -1.80
N ALA A 195 -7.33 1.55 -1.11
CA ALA A 195 -6.39 2.50 -1.73
C ALA A 195 -5.03 1.86 -2.08
N PRO A 196 -4.24 1.36 -1.10
CA PRO A 196 -2.89 0.90 -1.39
C PRO A 196 -2.83 -0.42 -2.15
N GLY A 197 -3.81 -1.30 -1.97
CA GLY A 197 -3.80 -2.67 -2.51
C GLY A 197 -4.49 -2.81 -3.86
N LEU A 198 -5.46 -1.94 -4.18
CA LEU A 198 -6.25 -2.02 -5.43
C LEU A 198 -6.10 -0.78 -6.30
N LYS A 199 -6.39 0.40 -5.75
CA LYS A 199 -6.56 1.61 -6.57
C LYS A 199 -5.25 2.33 -6.87
N HIS A 200 -4.19 2.15 -6.08
CA HIS A 200 -2.89 2.79 -6.30
C HIS A 200 -1.95 2.00 -7.23
N ASN A 201 -2.35 0.82 -7.71
CA ASN A 201 -1.49 -0.07 -8.47
C ASN A 201 -1.04 0.53 -9.82
N HIS A 202 -1.93 1.21 -10.54
CA HIS A 202 -1.63 1.75 -11.88
C HIS A 202 -0.57 2.87 -11.86
N VAL A 203 -0.45 3.66 -10.80
CA VAL A 203 0.58 4.71 -10.70
C VAL A 203 1.96 4.19 -10.29
N HIS A 204 2.04 2.92 -9.89
CA HIS A 204 3.28 2.26 -9.55
C HIS A 204 3.70 1.27 -10.64
N PHE A 205 2.84 0.30 -10.93
CA PHE A 205 3.18 -0.92 -11.64
C PHE A 205 2.93 -0.81 -13.15
N VAL A 206 3.61 -1.68 -13.89
CA VAL A 206 3.46 -1.88 -15.33
C VAL A 206 3.94 -0.68 -16.14
N PHE A 207 3.14 0.37 -16.29
CA PHE A 207 3.48 1.48 -17.17
C PHE A 207 4.63 2.34 -16.61
N PRO A 208 4.59 2.86 -15.37
CA PRO A 208 5.69 3.63 -14.81
C PRO A 208 6.98 2.79 -14.68
N SER A 209 6.86 1.51 -14.32
CA SER A 209 7.96 0.54 -14.31
C SER A 209 8.60 0.37 -15.69
N SER A 210 7.79 0.13 -16.72
CA SER A 210 8.27 -0.08 -18.09
C SER A 210 8.93 1.18 -18.63
N VAL A 211 8.35 2.36 -18.39
CA VAL A 211 8.94 3.64 -18.73
C VAL A 211 10.29 3.82 -18.02
N CYS A 212 10.36 3.52 -16.72
CA CYS A 212 11.61 3.61 -15.95
C CYS A 212 12.73 2.76 -16.56
N VAL A 213 12.45 1.47 -16.81
CA VAL A 213 13.45 0.53 -17.33
C VAL A 213 13.85 0.89 -18.76
N HIS A 214 12.88 1.11 -19.64
CA HIS A 214 13.18 1.41 -21.05
C HIS A 214 13.81 2.79 -21.23
N ALA A 215 13.41 3.81 -20.46
CA ALA A 215 14.03 5.12 -20.55
C ALA A 215 15.52 5.06 -20.19
N LYS A 216 15.90 4.27 -19.17
CA LYS A 216 17.30 4.07 -18.79
C LYS A 216 18.10 3.26 -19.81
N GLN A 217 17.46 2.33 -20.52
CA GLN A 217 18.14 1.48 -21.49
C GLN A 217 18.26 2.13 -22.88
N LYS A 218 17.26 2.92 -23.29
CA LYS A 218 17.12 3.41 -24.67
C LYS A 218 17.47 4.88 -24.85
N LEU A 219 17.33 5.71 -23.83
CA LEU A 219 17.65 7.14 -23.95
C LEU A 219 19.11 7.39 -23.61
N ASP A 220 19.74 8.31 -24.36
CA ASP A 220 21.04 8.84 -23.96
C ASP A 220 20.90 9.59 -22.64
N HIS A 221 21.71 9.19 -21.65
CA HIS A 221 21.75 9.80 -20.32
C HIS A 221 22.10 11.29 -20.34
N GLN A 222 22.74 11.79 -21.40
CA GLN A 222 23.06 13.20 -21.55
C GLN A 222 21.96 14.02 -22.24
N SER A 223 20.99 13.35 -22.87
CA SER A 223 19.88 14.02 -23.56
C SER A 223 19.01 14.84 -22.62
N THR A 224 18.41 15.91 -23.15
CA THR A 224 17.44 16.76 -22.44
C THR A 224 16.25 15.93 -21.95
N LEU A 225 15.77 15.00 -22.77
CA LEU A 225 14.62 14.15 -22.44
C LEU A 225 14.92 13.24 -21.24
N PHE A 226 16.10 12.59 -21.20
CA PHE A 226 16.47 11.76 -20.05
C PHE A 226 16.63 12.59 -18.78
N LYS A 227 17.28 13.76 -18.86
CA LYS A 227 17.44 14.67 -17.72
C LYS A 227 16.10 15.17 -17.18
N LEU A 228 15.12 15.40 -18.06
CA LEU A 228 13.76 15.78 -17.67
C LEU A 228 13.00 14.63 -17.00
N LEU A 229 13.07 13.41 -17.56
CA LEU A 229 12.28 12.27 -17.08
C LEU A 229 12.89 11.57 -15.86
N SER A 230 14.22 11.56 -15.74
CA SER A 230 14.91 10.76 -14.72
C SER A 230 14.55 11.06 -13.26
N PRO A 231 14.22 12.31 -12.86
CA PRO A 231 13.71 12.56 -11.51
C PRO A 231 12.36 11.91 -11.24
N HIS A 232 11.51 11.74 -12.25
CA HIS A 232 10.14 11.21 -12.11
C HIS A 232 10.08 9.70 -11.94
N PHE A 233 11.08 8.97 -12.45
CA PHE A 233 11.15 7.51 -12.34
C PHE A 233 12.26 7.01 -11.41
N ARG A 234 12.95 7.92 -10.71
CA ARG A 234 13.96 7.55 -9.71
C ARG A 234 13.31 6.75 -8.58
N PHE A 235 13.92 5.64 -8.19
CA PHE A 235 13.44 4.68 -7.18
C PHE A 235 12.24 3.82 -7.57
N THR A 236 11.59 4.06 -8.70
CA THR A 236 10.40 3.30 -9.15
C THR A 236 10.70 1.81 -9.23
N GLU A 237 11.79 1.43 -9.92
CA GLU A 237 12.23 0.04 -10.02
C GLU A 237 12.41 -0.64 -8.66
N GLN A 238 13.14 0.00 -7.75
CA GLN A 238 13.46 -0.58 -6.46
C GLN A 238 12.23 -0.72 -5.56
N ILE A 239 11.32 0.27 -5.56
CA ILE A 239 10.09 0.21 -4.77
C ILE A 239 9.17 -0.88 -5.30
N ASN A 240 8.98 -0.95 -6.62
CA ASN A 240 8.06 -1.91 -7.23
C ASN A 240 8.58 -3.34 -7.12
N HIS A 241 9.88 -3.56 -7.36
CA HIS A 241 10.50 -4.86 -7.11
C HIS A 241 10.42 -5.26 -5.63
N GLN A 242 10.62 -4.29 -4.73
CA GLN A 242 10.47 -4.54 -3.29
C GLN A 242 9.03 -4.88 -2.91
N ALA A 243 8.02 -4.33 -3.58
CA ALA A 243 6.61 -4.64 -3.34
C ALA A 243 6.21 -6.01 -3.91
N LEU A 244 6.58 -6.32 -5.15
CA LEU A 244 6.14 -7.54 -5.86
C LEU A 244 6.95 -8.79 -5.49
N PHE A 245 8.28 -8.68 -5.42
CA PHE A 245 9.17 -9.85 -5.37
C PHE A 245 9.86 -10.03 -4.01
N VAL A 246 10.21 -8.94 -3.33
CA VAL A 246 10.82 -9.00 -2.00
C VAL A 246 9.77 -8.89 -0.89
N GLY A 247 8.63 -8.28 -1.21
CA GLY A 247 7.50 -8.02 -0.34
C GLY A 247 6.83 -9.32 0.06
N LYS A 248 7.38 -10.01 1.05
CA LYS A 248 6.72 -11.12 1.75
C LYS A 248 5.61 -10.63 2.68
N ALA A 249 5.26 -9.34 2.66
CA ALA A 249 4.24 -8.71 3.48
C ALA A 249 2.81 -9.23 3.21
N THR A 250 2.62 -9.90 2.07
CA THR A 250 1.40 -10.62 1.67
C THR A 250 1.48 -12.14 1.92
N SER A 251 2.65 -12.69 2.30
CA SER A 251 2.76 -14.12 2.63
C SER A 251 2.56 -14.32 4.12
N ASN A 252 1.31 -14.26 4.57
CA ASN A 252 0.94 -14.64 5.93
C ASN A 252 1.00 -16.15 6.12
N LYS A 253 2.23 -16.66 6.13
CA LYS A 253 2.50 -17.98 6.67
C LYS A 253 2.15 -17.87 8.15
N ARG A 254 1.08 -18.52 8.60
CA ARG A 254 0.61 -18.45 9.98
C ARG A 254 1.46 -19.29 10.93
N THR A 255 2.78 -19.22 10.81
CA THR A 255 3.67 -19.92 11.74
C THR A 255 3.56 -19.28 13.12
N LEU A 256 3.90 -20.03 14.18
CA LEU A 256 3.94 -19.49 15.54
C LEU A 256 4.89 -18.27 15.62
N PHE A 257 5.99 -18.31 14.88
CA PHE A 257 6.95 -17.21 14.78
C PHE A 257 6.33 -15.96 14.14
N ASP A 258 5.56 -16.13 13.06
CA ASP A 258 4.90 -15.01 12.38
C ASP A 258 3.84 -14.34 13.26
N ARG A 259 3.11 -15.11 14.07
CA ARG A 259 2.15 -14.55 15.03
C ARG A 259 2.78 -13.75 16.16
N LEU A 260 4.00 -14.10 16.56
CA LEU A 260 4.69 -13.48 17.69
C LEU A 260 5.54 -12.26 17.26
N PHE A 261 6.07 -12.26 16.04
CA PHE A 261 7.06 -11.28 15.59
C PHE A 261 6.64 -10.48 14.35
N PHE A 262 5.58 -10.88 13.64
CA PHE A 262 5.06 -10.19 12.46
C PHE A 262 3.57 -9.85 12.62
N PHE A 263 3.23 -9.17 13.71
CA PHE A 263 1.86 -8.75 14.05
C PHE A 263 1.27 -7.66 13.13
N TRP A 264 2.08 -7.07 12.26
CA TRP A 264 1.70 -5.97 11.36
C TRP A 264 1.60 -6.38 9.89
N GLN A 265 1.40 -7.65 9.56
CA GLN A 265 1.28 -8.03 8.15
C GLN A 265 0.07 -7.31 7.51
N PRO A 266 0.32 -6.35 6.60
CA PRO A 266 -0.66 -5.32 6.28
C PRO A 266 -1.76 -5.78 5.32
N LEU A 267 -1.57 -6.95 4.66
CA LEU A 267 -2.42 -7.38 3.55
C LEU A 267 -2.91 -8.82 3.81
N PRO A 268 -4.23 -9.04 3.93
CA PRO A 268 -4.80 -10.35 4.22
C PRO A 268 -4.93 -11.26 2.98
N VAL A 269 -4.03 -11.12 2.00
CA VAL A 269 -4.05 -11.84 0.70
C VAL A 269 -2.67 -12.37 0.38
N THR A 270 -2.57 -13.44 -0.41
CA THR A 270 -1.28 -14.01 -0.80
C THR A 270 -0.53 -13.12 -1.81
N ASN A 271 0.79 -13.33 -1.94
CA ASN A 271 1.61 -12.68 -2.96
C ASN A 271 1.04 -12.91 -4.36
N GLU A 272 0.63 -14.14 -4.67
CA GLU A 272 0.09 -14.51 -5.97
C GLU A 272 -1.22 -13.76 -6.24
N GLN A 273 -2.12 -13.65 -5.26
CA GLN A 273 -3.36 -12.90 -5.42
C GLN A 273 -3.11 -11.40 -5.65
N PHE A 274 -2.16 -10.81 -4.91
CA PHE A 274 -1.79 -9.42 -5.09
C PHE A 274 -1.23 -9.17 -6.49
N VAL A 275 -0.30 -10.00 -6.94
CA VAL A 275 0.35 -9.91 -8.25
C VAL A 275 -0.65 -10.10 -9.39
N GLU A 276 -1.51 -11.12 -9.31
CA GLU A 276 -2.54 -11.37 -10.33
C GLU A 276 -3.54 -10.21 -10.42
N ASN A 277 -3.93 -9.64 -9.27
CA ASN A 277 -4.82 -8.48 -9.26
C ASN A 277 -4.16 -7.22 -9.84
N VAL A 278 -2.90 -6.93 -9.48
CA VAL A 278 -2.13 -5.83 -10.08
C VAL A 278 -2.11 -5.99 -11.60
N ALA A 279 -1.81 -7.19 -12.09
CA ALA A 279 -1.75 -7.48 -13.52
C ALA A 279 -3.10 -7.31 -14.21
N GLU A 280 -4.17 -7.85 -13.62
CA GLU A 280 -5.54 -7.69 -14.13
C GLU A 280 -5.96 -6.22 -14.21
N LYS A 281 -5.80 -5.46 -13.13
CA LYS A 281 -6.18 -4.03 -13.08
C LYS A 281 -5.37 -3.19 -14.05
N CYS A 282 -4.07 -3.44 -14.15
CA CYS A 282 -3.24 -2.75 -15.13
C CYS A 282 -3.62 -3.13 -16.56
N LYS A 283 -3.96 -4.39 -16.85
CA LYS A 283 -4.49 -4.79 -18.15
C LYS A 283 -5.79 -4.05 -18.46
N THR A 284 -6.76 -4.08 -17.56
CA THR A 284 -8.03 -3.38 -17.77
C THR A 284 -7.82 -1.88 -18.02
N TYR A 285 -6.99 -1.22 -17.20
CA TYR A 285 -6.76 0.22 -17.29
C TYR A 285 -5.96 0.64 -18.52
N TYR A 286 -4.88 -0.08 -18.87
CA TYR A 286 -3.97 0.34 -19.94
C TYR A 286 -4.20 -0.32 -21.30
N ILE A 287 -4.85 -1.48 -21.35
CA ILE A 287 -5.02 -2.28 -22.57
C ILE A 287 -6.48 -2.34 -22.99
N ASP A 288 -7.39 -2.63 -22.06
CA ASP A 288 -8.79 -2.88 -22.42
C ASP A 288 -9.64 -1.59 -22.47
N THR A 289 -9.28 -0.56 -21.69
CA THR A 289 -10.02 0.72 -21.62
C THR A 289 -9.31 1.92 -22.25
N GLY A 290 -8.02 1.80 -22.58
CA GLY A 290 -7.22 2.81 -23.28
C GLY A 290 -7.18 2.56 -24.78
#